data_AF-A0A0N5BYN2-F1
#
_entry.id   AF-A0A0N5BYN2-F1
#
_cell.length_a   1.000
_cell.length_b   1.000
_cell.length_c   1.000
_cell.angle_alpha   90.00
_cell.angle_beta   90.00
_cell.angle_gamma   90.00
#
_symmetry.space_group_name_H-M   'P 1'
#
loop_
_entity.id
_entity.type
_entity.pdbx_description
1 polymer ?
#
loop_
_entity_poly.entity_id
_entity_poly.type
_entity_poly.pdbx_seq_one_letter_code
_entity_poly.pdbx_strand_id
1 'polypeptide(L)'
;MHSSYFWLATFFIVSYLMDSYSMGRQFFDCNTDNMDSFELEIPSKCYTYINYSWHMEVKHVVSYIRNKKKCISDLKILLVSKSYVIIMGESGISDDNILINYGNDPYTTYEKYPECLPKDKHFYKFERDLYISTEKEDYWAKKELSSSTIEQNILKKFERGNLINDALMLGINSFLLIENLNTNKEQILFQNLSNSFYVITGFDLNNNRINIEGGKEILRNKTQHLGNEIYRQTCTSKNNRLKEVRESHTPEEKVRAYLHRADVTGVSTDRENVIIVEVCKVFIPVKYFTDHSIDNMCYQYMPVLSEYGHLLFVDISNYVHHFSPSKKCTEVVDETKIKKLFVHNKGNHYENFVNWFLNIIHSLSKTLKMGWWSYNLVKHQIIIIMIAIIIIIVIIYFIIHKIFLKKDSYDWLWDILKLMFKKIILPLQWLYGIIFNSKKSEEIKGNTKKEREEMELDKMLDELKDDENI
;
A
#
# COMPACT_ATOMS: atom_id res chain seq x y z
N MET A 1 36.80 -19.88 -33.74
CA MET A 1 36.75 -19.17 -32.45
C MET A 1 35.92 -17.87 -32.43
N HIS A 2 35.44 -17.35 -33.58
CA HIS A 2 34.63 -16.11 -33.60
C HIS A 2 33.10 -16.29 -33.54
N SER A 3 32.57 -17.50 -33.72
CA SER A 3 31.12 -17.73 -33.74
C SER A 3 30.47 -17.79 -32.35
N SER A 4 31.23 -18.16 -31.32
CA SER A 4 30.69 -18.35 -29.95
C SER A 4 30.50 -17.04 -29.18
N TYR A 5 31.28 -15.99 -29.50
CA TYR A 5 31.13 -14.68 -28.88
C TYR A 5 29.90 -13.91 -29.38
N PHE A 6 29.45 -14.17 -30.61
CA PHE A 6 28.28 -13.50 -31.19
C PHE A 6 26.97 -13.95 -30.52
N TRP A 7 26.85 -15.24 -30.20
CA TRP A 7 25.69 -15.80 -29.50
C TRP A 7 25.63 -15.40 -28.02
N LEU A 8 26.78 -15.31 -27.34
CA LEU A 8 26.84 -14.80 -25.96
C LEU A 8 26.48 -13.31 -25.87
N ALA A 9 26.96 -12.48 -26.80
CA ALA A 9 26.61 -11.06 -26.84
C ALA A 9 25.13 -10.82 -27.15
N THR A 10 24.52 -11.62 -28.03
CA THR A 10 23.06 -11.52 -28.28
C THR A 10 22.25 -12.03 -27.09
N PHE A 11 22.69 -13.07 -26.38
CA PHE A 11 22.03 -13.51 -25.16
C PHE A 11 22.10 -12.44 -24.06
N PHE A 12 23.26 -11.82 -23.83
CA PHE A 12 23.38 -10.74 -22.85
C PHE A 12 22.56 -9.50 -23.26
N ILE A 13 22.49 -9.14 -24.54
CA ILE A 13 21.67 -7.99 -24.98
C ILE A 13 20.17 -8.30 -24.87
N VAL A 14 19.72 -9.53 -25.14
CA VAL A 14 18.31 -9.93 -24.95
C VAL A 14 17.96 -10.04 -23.47
N SER A 15 18.84 -10.56 -22.62
CA SER A 15 18.64 -10.59 -21.16
C SER A 15 18.64 -9.18 -20.57
N TYR A 16 19.56 -8.30 -21.00
CA TYR A 16 19.62 -6.91 -20.52
C TYR A 16 18.43 -6.08 -21.03
N LEU A 17 17.94 -6.34 -22.25
CA LEU A 17 16.72 -5.71 -22.78
C LEU A 17 15.45 -6.28 -22.15
N MET A 18 15.42 -7.55 -21.71
CA MET A 18 14.29 -8.11 -20.97
C MET A 18 14.26 -7.65 -19.50
N ASP A 19 15.40 -7.42 -18.86
CA ASP A 19 15.46 -6.86 -17.51
C ASP A 19 15.25 -5.33 -17.49
N SER A 20 15.53 -4.62 -18.59
CA SER A 20 15.33 -3.16 -18.68
C SER A 20 13.94 -2.72 -19.19
N TYR A 21 13.08 -3.65 -19.63
CA TYR A 21 11.73 -3.36 -20.14
C TYR A 21 10.61 -4.01 -19.32
N SER A 22 10.77 -4.12 -18.00
CA SER A 22 9.64 -4.36 -17.10
C SER A 22 10.08 -4.12 -15.65
N MET A 23 10.26 -2.85 -15.26
CA MET A 23 9.67 -2.47 -13.98
C MET A 23 8.16 -2.65 -14.17
N GLY A 24 7.70 -3.89 -13.98
CA GLY A 24 6.37 -4.34 -14.32
C GLY A 24 5.39 -3.38 -13.68
N ARG A 25 4.64 -2.65 -14.51
CA ARG A 25 3.68 -1.64 -14.05
C ARG A 25 2.76 -2.34 -13.05
N GLN A 26 2.94 -2.04 -11.76
CA GLN A 26 2.13 -2.63 -10.70
C GLN A 26 0.80 -1.89 -10.68
N PHE A 27 -0.30 -2.65 -10.73
CA PHE A 27 -1.64 -2.10 -10.62
C PHE A 27 -2.21 -2.36 -9.23
N PHE A 28 -3.07 -1.46 -8.76
CA PHE A 28 -3.64 -1.54 -7.42
C PHE A 28 -5.17 -1.56 -7.49
N ASP A 29 -5.78 -2.59 -6.93
CA ASP A 29 -7.23 -2.69 -6.76
C ASP A 29 -7.63 -2.22 -5.36
N CYS A 30 -8.25 -1.05 -5.30
CA CYS A 30 -8.79 -0.44 -4.09
C CYS A 30 -10.32 -0.58 -3.99
N ASN A 31 -10.95 -1.43 -4.81
CA ASN A 31 -12.40 -1.61 -4.86
C ASN A 31 -12.86 -2.96 -4.31
N THR A 32 -11.98 -3.68 -3.61
CA THR A 32 -12.31 -4.98 -3.01
C THR A 32 -12.85 -4.81 -1.60
N ASP A 33 -13.83 -5.63 -1.24
CA ASP A 33 -14.22 -5.79 0.16
C ASP A 33 -13.04 -6.36 0.98
N ASN A 34 -13.02 -6.03 2.28
CA ASN A 34 -11.99 -6.47 3.23
C ASN A 34 -10.56 -6.03 2.85
N MET A 35 -10.36 -4.75 2.55
CA MET A 35 -9.02 -4.16 2.54
C MET A 35 -8.50 -4.05 3.98
N ASP A 36 -7.20 -4.22 4.15
CA ASP A 36 -6.58 -3.89 5.43
C ASP A 36 -6.63 -2.37 5.59
N SER A 37 -7.05 -1.90 6.77
CA SER A 37 -7.25 -0.48 7.03
C SER A 37 -6.65 -0.08 8.37
N PHE A 38 -6.13 1.14 8.45
CA PHE A 38 -5.63 1.71 9.69
C PHE A 38 -5.87 3.20 9.75
N GLU A 39 -6.00 3.75 10.96
CA GLU A 39 -6.08 5.19 11.16
C GLU A 39 -4.68 5.82 10.99
N LEU A 40 -4.60 6.85 10.16
CA LEU A 40 -3.45 7.72 10.03
C LEU A 40 -3.82 9.10 10.58
N GLU A 41 -3.18 9.46 11.70
CA GLU A 41 -3.19 10.83 12.20
C GLU A 41 -2.06 11.61 11.53
N ILE A 42 -2.40 12.63 10.73
CA ILE A 42 -1.41 13.53 10.15
C ILE A 42 -0.93 14.46 11.26
N PRO A 43 0.35 14.38 11.66
CA PRO A 43 0.85 15.13 12.81
C PRO A 43 0.87 16.63 12.53
N SER A 44 0.76 17.39 13.61
CA SER A 44 0.93 18.84 13.57
C SER A 44 2.37 19.25 13.20
N LYS A 45 2.51 20.52 12.81
CA LYS A 45 3.80 21.12 12.48
C LYS A 45 4.74 21.04 13.68
N CYS A 46 5.96 20.56 13.48
CA CYS A 46 6.99 20.57 14.52
C CYS A 46 7.72 21.92 14.56
N TYR A 47 8.28 22.27 15.72
CA TYR A 47 8.93 23.56 15.95
C TYR A 47 10.45 23.42 15.96
N THR A 48 11.12 23.94 14.94
CA THR A 48 12.58 23.81 14.74
C THR A 48 13.42 24.59 15.75
N TYR A 49 12.86 25.55 16.48
CA TYR A 49 13.61 26.35 17.46
C TYR A 49 13.69 25.71 18.86
N ILE A 50 12.95 24.62 19.11
CA ILE A 50 12.94 23.95 20.41
C ILE A 50 14.15 23.00 20.49
N ASN A 51 14.90 23.11 21.59
CA ASN A 51 15.92 22.14 21.93
C ASN A 51 15.33 21.10 22.89
N TYR A 52 15.53 19.83 22.56
CA TYR A 52 15.13 18.70 23.38
C TYR A 52 16.34 18.10 24.08
N SER A 53 16.06 17.36 25.16
CA SER A 53 17.04 16.47 25.79
C SER A 53 16.99 15.12 25.10
N TRP A 54 18.14 14.70 24.56
CA TRP A 54 18.31 13.47 23.80
C TRP A 54 19.19 12.45 24.52
N HIS A 55 18.89 11.18 24.36
CA HIS A 55 19.82 10.08 24.65
C HIS A 55 19.82 9.10 23.48
N MET A 56 20.87 8.28 23.38
CA MET A 56 20.97 7.26 22.35
C MET A 56 20.51 5.91 22.88
N GLU A 57 19.80 5.16 22.05
CA GLU A 57 19.48 3.76 22.28
C GLU A 57 19.85 2.90 21.09
N VAL A 58 19.98 1.60 21.34
CA VAL A 58 20.06 0.59 20.27
C VAL A 58 18.96 -0.41 20.49
N LYS A 59 18.03 -0.48 19.53
CA LYS A 59 16.84 -1.32 19.61
C LYS A 59 16.56 -1.99 18.28
N HIS A 60 15.84 -3.09 18.34
CA HIS A 60 15.19 -3.64 17.17
C HIS A 60 13.96 -2.79 16.80
N VAL A 61 13.99 -2.19 15.62
CA VAL A 61 12.82 -1.55 15.00
C VAL A 61 12.16 -2.57 14.10
N VAL A 62 10.89 -2.86 14.35
CA VAL A 62 10.10 -3.79 13.56
C VAL A 62 9.21 -3.02 12.60
N SER A 63 9.38 -3.23 11.29
CA SER A 63 8.46 -2.76 10.26
C SER A 63 7.46 -3.85 9.92
N TYR A 64 6.17 -3.53 10.01
CA TYR A 64 5.11 -4.46 9.62
C TYR A 64 4.67 -4.23 8.17
N ILE A 65 4.91 -5.23 7.32
CA ILE A 65 4.47 -5.23 5.93
C ILE A 65 3.06 -5.83 5.86
N ARG A 66 2.05 -4.96 5.93
CA ARG A 66 0.62 -5.30 5.87
C ARG A 66 0.25 -6.29 4.76
N ASN A 67 0.66 -6.02 3.52
CA ASN A 67 0.35 -6.85 2.35
C ASN A 67 0.83 -8.29 2.48
N LYS A 68 1.95 -8.52 3.19
CA LYS A 68 2.55 -9.84 3.39
C LYS A 68 2.27 -10.40 4.78
N LYS A 69 1.58 -9.64 5.64
CA LYS A 69 1.43 -9.90 7.07
C LYS A 69 2.75 -10.33 7.74
N LYS A 70 3.86 -9.70 7.33
CA LYS A 70 5.22 -10.07 7.76
C LYS A 70 5.88 -8.92 8.52
N CYS A 71 6.52 -9.25 9.62
CA CYS A 71 7.36 -8.33 10.37
C CYS A 71 8.81 -8.46 9.88
N ILE A 72 9.47 -7.33 9.59
CA ILE A 72 10.91 -7.25 9.36
C ILE A 72 11.51 -6.50 10.54
N SER A 73 12.52 -7.09 11.18
CA SER A 73 13.18 -6.50 12.34
C SER A 73 14.60 -6.12 11.98
N ASP A 74 14.92 -4.84 12.12
CA ASP A 74 16.24 -4.30 11.88
C ASP A 74 16.79 -3.66 13.15
N LEU A 75 18.08 -3.88 13.42
CA LEU A 75 18.77 -3.23 14.51
C LEU A 75 19.08 -1.79 14.11
N LYS A 76 18.58 -0.81 14.86
CA LYS A 76 18.78 0.62 14.57
C LYS A 76 19.29 1.37 15.79
N ILE A 77 20.05 2.44 15.54
CA ILE A 77 20.41 3.42 16.57
C ILE A 77 19.29 4.46 16.61
N LEU A 78 18.81 4.74 17.81
CA LEU A 78 17.72 5.69 18.05
C LEU A 78 18.26 6.88 18.86
N LEU A 79 17.85 8.08 18.50
CA LEU A 79 17.96 9.24 19.38
C LEU A 79 16.57 9.52 19.95
N VAL A 80 16.45 9.47 21.27
CA VAL A 80 15.15 9.57 21.93
C VAL A 80 15.09 10.76 22.86
N SER A 81 13.94 11.43 22.82
CA SER A 81 13.53 12.49 23.71
C SER A 81 12.16 12.17 24.29
N LYS A 82 11.69 12.99 25.23
CA LYS A 82 10.36 12.84 25.85
C LYS A 82 9.21 12.81 24.83
N SER A 83 9.36 13.45 23.67
CA SER A 83 8.26 13.65 22.70
C SER A 83 8.54 13.06 21.32
N TYR A 84 9.78 12.65 21.05
CA TYR A 84 10.20 12.25 19.72
C TYR A 84 11.23 11.13 19.77
N VAL A 85 11.14 10.25 18.77
CA VAL A 85 12.15 9.24 18.46
C VAL A 85 12.69 9.54 17.07
N ILE A 86 14.00 9.60 16.94
CA ILE A 86 14.68 9.68 15.64
C ILE A 86 15.34 8.33 15.39
N ILE A 87 14.93 7.67 14.31
CA ILE A 87 15.62 6.47 13.81
C ILE A 87 16.77 6.96 12.94
N MET A 88 18.01 6.64 13.31
CA MET A 88 19.18 7.03 12.52
C MET A 88 19.35 6.12 11.28
N GLY A 89 19.63 6.74 10.14
CA GLY A 89 19.93 6.06 8.88
C GLY A 89 21.32 5.40 8.86
N GLU A 90 21.58 4.58 7.85
CA GLU A 90 22.82 3.76 7.72
C GLU A 90 24.09 4.56 7.42
N SER A 91 23.98 5.86 7.13
CA SER A 91 25.08 6.67 6.60
C SER A 91 25.30 7.98 7.38
N GLY A 92 24.52 8.26 8.43
CA GLY A 92 24.54 9.58 9.08
C GLY A 92 24.11 10.73 8.16
N ILE A 93 23.67 10.42 6.93
CA ILE A 93 23.11 11.37 5.98
C ILE A 93 21.68 11.69 6.44
N SER A 94 21.37 12.99 6.50
CA SER A 94 20.15 13.53 7.10
C SER A 94 18.84 12.97 6.52
N ASP A 95 18.87 12.55 5.26
CA ASP A 95 17.66 12.23 4.49
C ASP A 95 17.08 10.85 4.82
N ASP A 96 17.91 9.97 5.41
CA ASP A 96 17.51 8.64 5.87
C ASP A 96 16.96 8.64 7.31
N ASN A 97 17.15 9.75 8.04
CA ASN A 97 16.71 9.86 9.42
C ASN A 97 15.19 10.04 9.49
N ILE A 98 14.52 9.22 10.31
CA ILE A 98 13.07 9.25 10.44
C ILE A 98 12.70 9.85 11.80
N LEU A 99 12.11 11.04 11.79
CA LEU A 99 11.53 11.67 12.97
C LEU A 99 10.09 11.20 13.19
N ILE A 100 9.89 10.54 14.31
CA ILE A 100 8.62 9.96 14.70
C ILE A 100 8.16 10.64 15.99
N ASN A 101 6.88 11.00 16.03
CA ASN A 101 6.28 11.53 17.24
C ASN A 101 6.04 10.38 18.22
N TYR A 102 6.38 10.59 19.49
CA TYR A 102 5.91 9.70 20.52
C TYR A 102 4.39 9.85 20.62
N GLY A 103 3.66 8.78 20.33
CA GLY A 103 2.20 8.79 20.38
C GLY A 103 1.74 9.15 21.78
N ASN A 104 0.83 10.12 21.89
CA ASN A 104 0.11 10.43 23.13
C ASN A 104 -0.96 9.38 23.45
N ASP A 105 -0.87 8.18 22.86
CA ASP A 105 -1.84 7.12 23.10
C ASP A 105 -1.21 5.99 23.94
N PRO A 106 -1.04 6.19 25.26
CA PRO A 106 -0.76 5.11 26.18
C PRO A 106 -1.94 4.12 26.30
N TYR A 107 -3.04 4.34 25.57
CA TYR A 107 -4.27 3.56 25.64
C TYR A 107 -4.85 3.21 24.25
N THR A 108 -4.01 2.81 23.28
CA THR A 108 -4.48 1.83 22.27
C THR A 108 -4.66 0.48 22.94
N THR A 109 -5.67 0.48 23.80
CA THR A 109 -6.44 -0.62 24.32
C THR A 109 -6.75 -1.55 23.15
N TYR A 110 -6.01 -2.65 23.05
CA TYR A 110 -6.38 -3.82 22.26
C TYR A 110 -6.53 -3.62 20.74
N GLU A 111 -5.80 -2.69 20.11
CA GLU A 111 -5.50 -2.91 18.69
C GLU A 111 -4.71 -4.22 18.60
N LYS A 112 -5.19 -5.18 17.81
CA LYS A 112 -4.50 -6.45 17.58
C LYS A 112 -3.13 -6.14 17.00
N TYR A 113 -2.09 -6.18 17.83
CA TYR A 113 -0.72 -6.23 17.35
C TYR A 113 -0.60 -7.28 16.24
N PRO A 114 0.19 -7.03 15.19
CA PRO A 114 0.47 -8.03 14.18
C PRO A 114 0.87 -9.36 14.84
N GLU A 115 0.32 -10.47 14.35
CA GLU A 115 0.60 -11.80 14.91
C GLU A 115 2.09 -12.18 14.85
N CYS A 116 2.85 -11.53 13.96
CA CYS A 116 4.29 -11.70 13.83
C CYS A 116 5.12 -10.99 14.92
N LEU A 117 4.51 -10.16 15.78
CA LEU A 117 5.21 -9.57 16.92
C LEU A 117 5.28 -10.55 18.10
N PRO A 118 6.44 -10.67 18.78
CA PRO A 118 6.57 -11.46 20.00
C PRO A 118 5.59 -11.01 21.09
N LYS A 119 4.80 -11.93 21.63
CA LYS A 119 3.78 -11.64 22.66
C LYS A 119 4.37 -11.41 24.05
N ASP A 120 5.62 -11.79 24.26
CA ASP A 120 6.37 -11.64 25.51
C ASP A 120 6.99 -10.25 25.68
N LYS A 121 6.93 -9.39 24.64
CA LYS A 121 7.45 -8.03 24.65
C LYS A 121 6.33 -7.01 24.47
N HIS A 122 6.48 -5.85 25.11
CA HIS A 122 5.62 -4.70 24.88
C HIS A 122 6.20 -3.90 23.71
N PHE A 123 5.36 -3.47 22.78
CA PHE A 123 5.76 -2.66 21.62
C PHE A 123 4.96 -1.37 21.59
N TYR A 124 5.61 -0.25 21.32
CA TYR A 124 4.90 0.97 20.93
C TYR A 124 4.74 0.97 19.42
N LYS A 125 3.50 1.22 18.96
CA LYS A 125 3.20 1.48 17.56
C LYS A 125 3.49 2.93 17.23
N PHE A 126 4.18 3.14 16.13
CA PHE A 126 4.56 4.44 15.60
C PHE A 126 3.96 4.64 14.20
N GLU A 127 4.09 5.87 13.67
CA GLU A 127 3.78 6.18 12.27
C GLU A 127 4.44 5.15 11.33
N ARG A 128 3.82 4.87 10.17
CA ARG A 128 4.34 3.95 9.13
C ARG A 128 4.47 2.47 9.54
N ASP A 129 3.60 1.99 10.42
CA ASP A 129 3.60 0.60 10.90
C ASP A 129 4.96 0.16 11.48
N LEU A 130 5.63 1.10 12.14
CA LEU A 130 6.86 0.84 12.88
C LEU A 130 6.53 0.49 14.32
N TYR A 131 7.21 -0.50 14.85
CA TYR A 131 7.05 -0.99 16.21
C TYR A 131 8.40 -1.04 16.89
N ILE A 132 8.52 -0.48 18.09
CA ILE A 132 9.76 -0.50 18.86
C ILE A 132 9.46 -1.14 20.21
N SER A 133 10.21 -2.20 20.55
CA SER A 133 9.99 -2.89 21.81
C SER A 133 10.45 -2.05 22.98
N THR A 134 9.63 -2.02 24.02
CA THR A 134 9.94 -1.40 25.30
C THR A 134 9.96 -2.45 26.37
N GLU A 135 11.09 -2.54 27.07
CA GLU A 135 11.22 -3.46 28.20
C GLU A 135 10.45 -2.96 29.44
N LYS A 136 10.09 -1.67 29.50
CA LYS A 136 9.30 -1.04 30.60
C LYS A 136 8.48 0.14 30.06
N GLU A 137 7.24 0.30 30.53
CA GLU A 137 6.27 1.34 30.09
C GLU A 137 6.76 2.79 30.27
N ASP A 138 7.78 3.04 31.10
CA ASP A 138 8.31 4.39 31.36
C ASP A 138 9.80 4.54 31.00
N TYR A 139 10.34 3.62 30.20
CA TYR A 139 11.78 3.61 29.95
C TYR A 139 12.28 4.92 29.29
N TRP A 140 11.51 5.42 28.32
CA TRP A 140 11.84 6.61 27.54
C TRP A 140 11.77 7.93 28.34
N ALA A 141 11.20 7.92 29.55
CA ALA A 141 11.08 9.11 30.39
C ALA A 141 12.30 9.33 31.30
N LYS A 142 13.24 8.38 31.36
CA LYS A 142 14.42 8.48 32.23
C LYS A 142 15.50 9.35 31.59
N LYS A 143 15.92 10.38 32.32
CA LYS A 143 16.99 11.32 31.92
C LYS A 143 18.41 10.72 32.01
N GLU A 144 18.57 9.49 32.49
CA GLU A 144 19.87 8.89 32.78
C GLU A 144 20.18 7.69 31.89
N LEU A 145 21.37 7.74 31.28
CA LEU A 145 22.03 6.62 30.61
C LEU A 145 22.15 5.45 31.58
N SER A 146 21.44 4.36 31.30
CA SER A 146 21.45 3.14 32.11
C SER A 146 21.83 1.97 31.22
N SER A 147 22.39 0.89 31.79
CA SER A 147 22.74 -0.31 31.01
C SER A 147 21.53 -0.97 30.31
N SER A 148 20.31 -0.58 30.68
CA SER A 148 19.05 -0.98 30.02
C SER A 148 18.77 -0.25 28.70
N THR A 149 19.61 0.72 28.32
CA THR A 149 19.43 1.50 27.07
C THR A 149 19.81 0.68 25.83
N ILE A 150 20.52 -0.44 26.05
CA ILE A 150 20.91 -1.41 25.03
C ILE A 150 20.33 -2.77 25.44
N GLU A 151 19.64 -3.44 24.53
CA GLU A 151 19.11 -4.79 24.82
C GLU A 151 20.26 -5.77 25.12
N GLN A 152 20.02 -6.70 26.06
CA GLN A 152 21.08 -7.60 26.56
C GLN A 152 21.71 -8.48 25.48
N ASN A 153 20.93 -8.89 24.47
CA ASN A 153 21.41 -9.62 23.30
C ASN A 153 22.39 -8.77 22.45
N ILE A 154 22.14 -7.47 22.32
CA ILE A 154 23.02 -6.53 21.60
C ILE A 154 24.29 -6.29 22.42
N LEU A 155 24.16 -6.14 23.75
CA LEU A 155 25.28 -5.89 24.64
C LEU A 155 26.36 -7.00 24.54
N LYS A 156 25.95 -8.25 24.30
CA LYS A 156 26.86 -9.39 24.10
C LYS A 156 27.77 -9.26 22.86
N LYS A 157 27.43 -8.41 21.89
CA LYS A 157 28.30 -8.15 20.73
C LYS A 157 29.54 -7.33 21.08
N PHE A 158 29.55 -6.63 22.21
CA PHE A 158 30.64 -5.75 22.61
C PHE A 158 31.60 -6.46 23.55
N GLU A 159 32.89 -6.44 23.23
CA GLU A 159 33.91 -6.98 24.11
C GLU A 159 34.03 -6.13 25.38
N ARG A 160 33.70 -6.73 26.51
CA ARG A 160 33.64 -6.04 27.82
C ARG A 160 35.00 -5.69 28.40
N GLY A 161 36.00 -6.55 28.21
CA GLY A 161 37.27 -6.49 28.94
C GLY A 161 37.06 -6.45 30.46
N ASN A 162 37.90 -5.69 31.17
CA ASN A 162 37.79 -5.47 32.62
C ASN A 162 36.93 -4.24 33.00
N LEU A 163 36.05 -3.77 32.10
CA LEU A 163 35.25 -2.57 32.37
C LEU A 163 34.06 -2.83 33.29
N ILE A 164 33.81 -1.87 34.18
CA ILE A 164 32.51 -1.74 34.85
C ILE A 164 31.45 -1.29 33.85
N ASN A 165 30.17 -1.49 34.17
CA ASN A 165 29.07 -1.22 33.25
C ASN A 165 29.07 0.23 32.74
N ASP A 166 29.31 1.21 33.61
CA ASP A 166 29.30 2.62 33.20
C ASP A 166 30.38 2.93 32.17
N ALA A 167 31.61 2.49 32.40
CA ALA A 167 32.70 2.65 31.44
C ALA A 167 32.39 1.93 30.11
N LEU A 168 31.87 0.70 30.17
CA LEU A 168 31.46 -0.03 28.96
C LEU A 168 30.40 0.74 28.15
N MET A 169 29.37 1.25 28.83
CA MET A 169 28.29 2.01 28.18
C MET A 169 28.80 3.30 27.54
N LEU A 170 29.75 3.99 28.18
CA LEU A 170 30.41 5.16 27.59
C LEU A 170 31.23 4.78 26.35
N GLY A 171 31.96 3.66 26.39
CA GLY A 171 32.67 3.12 25.24
C GLY A 171 31.73 2.81 24.07
N ILE A 172 30.61 2.15 24.34
CA ILE A 172 29.60 1.82 23.32
C ILE A 172 28.97 3.10 22.75
N ASN A 173 28.54 4.04 23.58
CA ASN A 173 27.98 5.31 23.10
C ASN A 173 28.96 6.08 22.23
N SER A 174 30.23 6.13 22.62
CA SER A 174 31.27 6.74 21.80
C SER A 174 31.42 6.06 20.45
N PHE A 175 31.42 4.73 20.44
CA PHE A 175 31.48 3.95 19.22
C PHE A 175 30.30 4.26 18.29
N LEU A 176 29.08 4.27 18.82
CA LEU A 176 27.86 4.55 18.06
C LEU A 176 27.76 5.99 17.52
N LEU A 177 28.48 6.94 18.11
CA LEU A 177 28.56 8.32 17.61
C LEU A 177 29.48 8.47 16.39
N ILE A 178 30.43 7.55 16.21
CA ILE A 178 31.40 7.59 15.11
C ILE A 178 31.04 6.57 14.02
N GLU A 179 30.71 5.35 14.41
CA GLU A 179 30.43 4.25 13.50
C GLU A 179 28.96 3.85 13.57
N ASN A 180 28.39 3.58 12.39
CA ASN A 180 27.09 2.92 12.30
C ASN A 180 27.21 1.44 12.64
N LEU A 181 26.17 0.90 13.27
CA LEU A 181 26.10 -0.52 13.59
C LEU A 181 26.02 -1.35 12.31
N ASN A 182 27.13 -1.98 11.95
CA ASN A 182 27.11 -3.02 10.93
C ASN A 182 26.59 -4.32 11.56
N THR A 183 25.38 -4.72 11.17
CA THR A 183 24.70 -5.94 11.65
C THR A 183 25.47 -7.22 11.33
N ASN A 184 26.33 -7.21 10.31
CA ASN A 184 27.12 -8.36 9.86
C ASN A 184 28.37 -8.61 10.73
N LYS A 185 28.78 -7.66 11.57
CA LYS A 185 29.89 -7.90 12.52
C LYS A 185 29.35 -8.69 13.72
N GLU A 186 29.90 -9.89 13.92
CA GLU A 186 29.54 -10.76 15.05
C GLU A 186 30.01 -10.18 16.40
N GLN A 187 31.19 -9.54 16.41
CA GLN A 187 31.79 -8.97 17.62
C GLN A 187 32.45 -7.61 17.34
N ILE A 188 32.30 -6.68 18.28
CA ILE A 188 32.95 -5.37 18.30
C ILE A 188 34.05 -5.40 19.37
N LEU A 189 35.30 -5.26 18.92
CA LEU A 189 36.49 -5.36 19.75
C LEU A 189 36.61 -4.19 20.73
N PHE A 190 37.18 -4.46 21.90
CA PHE A 190 37.44 -3.46 22.93
C PHE A 190 38.27 -2.28 22.39
N GLN A 191 39.24 -2.55 21.52
CA GLN A 191 40.08 -1.52 20.92
C GLN A 191 39.26 -0.48 20.15
N ASN A 192 38.19 -0.89 19.47
CA ASN A 192 37.31 0.03 18.75
C ASN A 192 36.56 0.94 19.73
N LEU A 193 36.05 0.37 20.84
CA LEU A 193 35.40 1.16 21.90
C LEU A 193 36.36 2.16 22.53
N SER A 194 37.58 1.72 22.85
CA SER A 194 38.63 2.55 23.44
C SER A 194 39.04 3.68 22.49
N ASN A 195 39.28 3.37 21.21
CA ASN A 195 39.65 4.35 20.19
C ASN A 195 38.55 5.39 20.01
N SER A 196 37.29 4.95 19.85
CA SER A 196 36.15 5.87 19.69
C SER A 196 35.98 6.77 20.91
N PHE A 197 36.09 6.22 22.12
CA PHE A 197 35.99 7.00 23.36
C PHE A 197 37.10 8.03 23.49
N TYR A 198 38.35 7.66 23.19
CA TYR A 198 39.48 8.58 23.19
C TYR A 198 39.33 9.69 22.15
N VAL A 199 38.95 9.35 20.91
CA VAL A 199 38.77 10.33 19.82
C VAL A 199 37.71 11.38 20.17
N ILE A 200 36.64 10.97 20.86
CA ILE A 200 35.54 11.86 21.22
C ILE A 200 35.87 12.72 22.46
N THR A 201 36.49 12.12 23.47
CA THR A 201 36.59 12.71 24.81
C THR A 201 37.99 13.15 25.20
N GLY A 202 39.03 12.62 24.55
CA GLY A 202 40.43 12.78 24.94
C GLY A 202 40.86 11.93 26.15
N PHE A 203 39.95 11.11 26.71
CA PHE A 203 40.22 10.26 27.87
C PHE A 203 40.43 8.79 27.46
N ASP A 204 41.24 8.08 28.23
CA ASP A 204 41.36 6.63 28.12
C ASP A 204 40.11 5.94 28.67
N LEU A 205 39.61 4.93 27.95
CA LEU A 205 38.47 4.12 28.36
C LEU A 205 38.88 3.12 29.45
N ASN A 206 38.61 3.45 30.71
CA ASN A 206 38.93 2.61 31.86
C ASN A 206 37.96 2.84 33.03
N ASN A 207 38.17 2.17 34.16
CA ASN A 207 37.32 2.27 35.36
C ASN A 207 37.66 3.47 36.26
N ASN A 208 38.50 4.40 35.82
CA ASN A 208 38.82 5.59 36.59
C ASN A 208 37.59 6.52 36.65
N ARG A 209 37.17 6.87 37.86
CA ARG A 209 35.97 7.69 38.09
C ARG A 209 36.05 9.06 37.43
N ILE A 210 37.23 9.69 37.36
CA ILE A 210 37.42 11.00 36.73
C ILE A 210 37.20 10.89 35.22
N ASN A 211 37.77 9.86 34.58
CA ASN A 211 37.57 9.61 33.15
C ASN A 211 36.10 9.30 32.82
N ILE A 212 35.43 8.53 33.68
CA ILE A 212 34.01 8.19 33.51
C ILE A 212 33.13 9.44 33.59
N GLU A 213 33.27 10.25 34.64
CA GLU A 213 32.43 11.45 34.82
C GLU A 213 32.73 12.51 33.74
N GLY A 214 34.01 12.76 33.44
CA GLY A 214 34.41 13.68 32.38
C GLY A 214 33.94 13.22 31.00
N GLY A 215 34.11 11.93 30.69
CA GLY A 215 33.63 11.34 29.44
C GLY A 215 32.11 11.39 29.31
N LYS A 216 31.38 11.14 30.41
CA LYS A 216 29.91 11.22 30.46
C LYS A 216 29.40 12.62 30.15
N GLU A 217 30.03 13.66 30.68
CA GLU A 217 29.66 15.05 30.39
C GLU A 217 29.90 15.41 28.91
N ILE A 218 31.07 15.06 28.37
CA ILE A 218 31.41 15.33 26.95
C ILE A 218 30.45 14.59 26.02
N LEU A 219 30.21 13.29 26.27
CA LEU A 219 29.31 12.47 25.47
C LEU A 219 27.87 12.97 25.54
N ARG A 220 27.42 13.39 26.72
CA ARG A 220 26.10 14.00 26.88
C ARG A 220 25.99 15.25 26.01
N ASN A 221 26.96 16.17 26.09
CA ASN A 221 26.93 17.41 25.31
C ASN A 221 26.94 17.14 23.79
N LYS A 222 27.76 16.18 23.33
CA LYS A 222 27.78 15.76 21.92
C LYS A 222 26.46 15.12 21.48
N THR A 223 25.87 14.26 22.30
CA THR A 223 24.56 13.64 22.02
C THR A 223 23.46 14.69 21.95
N GLN A 224 23.46 15.67 22.88
CA GLN A 224 22.49 16.77 22.84
C GLN A 224 22.64 17.62 21.58
N HIS A 225 23.88 17.94 21.19
CA HIS A 225 24.14 18.69 19.97
C HIS A 225 23.63 17.93 18.75
N LEU A 226 24.07 16.68 18.58
CA LEU A 226 23.69 15.82 17.47
C LEU A 226 22.16 15.63 17.37
N GLY A 227 21.52 15.28 18.49
CA GLY A 227 20.07 15.08 18.51
C GLY A 227 19.28 16.32 18.14
N ASN A 228 19.68 17.50 18.63
CA ASN A 228 19.01 18.75 18.26
C ASN A 228 19.28 19.16 16.81
N GLU A 229 20.48 18.91 16.29
CA GLU A 229 20.82 19.18 14.89
C GLU A 229 19.96 18.31 13.95
N ILE A 230 19.95 16.99 14.17
CA ILE A 230 19.16 16.05 13.37
C ILE A 230 17.66 16.34 13.53
N TYR A 231 17.19 16.67 14.73
CA TYR A 231 15.80 17.07 14.96
C TYR A 231 15.41 18.27 14.10
N ARG A 232 16.24 19.32 14.05
CA ARG A 232 15.94 20.52 13.24
C ARG A 232 15.84 20.17 11.76
N GLN A 233 16.76 19.36 11.26
CA GLN A 233 16.79 18.93 9.87
C GLN A 233 15.55 18.10 9.52
N THR A 234 15.31 17.02 10.27
CA THR A 234 14.18 16.11 10.07
C THR A 234 12.84 16.80 10.30
N CYS A 235 12.75 17.71 11.27
CA CYS A 235 11.56 18.54 11.50
C CYS A 235 11.29 19.48 10.31
N THR A 236 12.32 20.11 9.75
CA THR A 236 12.18 20.93 8.53
C THR A 236 11.66 20.09 7.37
N SER A 237 12.23 18.89 7.16
CA SER A 237 11.77 17.95 6.14
C SER A 237 10.31 17.50 6.37
N LYS A 238 9.95 17.12 7.59
CA LYS A 238 8.56 16.77 7.99
C LYS A 238 7.60 17.92 7.73
N ASN A 239 7.98 19.16 8.07
CA ASN A 239 7.17 20.35 7.82
C ASN A 239 7.00 20.68 6.33
N ASN A 240 8.02 20.43 5.51
CA ASN A 240 7.92 20.57 4.06
C ASN A 240 6.95 19.54 3.47
N ARG A 241 7.02 18.27 3.90
CA ARG A 241 6.03 17.24 3.52
C ARG A 241 4.61 17.61 3.93
N LEU A 242 4.43 18.18 5.12
CA LEU A 242 3.12 18.66 5.57
C LEU A 242 2.58 19.81 4.69
N LYS A 243 3.44 20.56 3.99
CA LYS A 243 3.00 21.57 3.02
C LYS A 243 2.38 20.90 1.78
N GLU A 244 3.00 19.86 1.24
CA GLU A 244 2.47 19.07 0.12
C GLU A 244 1.12 18.43 0.47
N VAL A 245 0.98 17.94 1.71
CA VAL A 245 -0.28 17.38 2.22
C VAL A 245 -1.37 18.44 2.35
N ARG A 246 -1.02 19.68 2.71
CA ARG A 246 -1.99 20.80 2.76
C ARG A 246 -2.43 21.26 1.37
N GLU A 247 -1.55 21.15 0.39
CA GLU A 247 -1.84 21.49 -1.01
C GLU A 247 -2.68 20.39 -1.71
N SER A 248 -2.63 19.16 -1.20
CA SER A 248 -3.43 18.03 -1.69
C SER A 248 -4.93 18.22 -1.40
N HIS A 249 -5.78 17.95 -2.39
CA HIS A 249 -7.22 18.24 -2.31
C HIS A 249 -8.04 17.06 -1.81
N THR A 250 -7.61 15.84 -2.14
CA THR A 250 -8.33 14.60 -1.79
C THR A 250 -7.67 13.86 -0.62
N PRO A 251 -8.42 13.12 0.21
CA PRO A 251 -7.83 12.26 1.25
C PRO A 251 -6.79 11.27 0.69
N GLU A 252 -7.03 10.74 -0.50
CA GLU A 252 -6.14 9.82 -1.20
C GLU A 252 -4.79 10.48 -1.53
N GLU A 253 -4.81 11.68 -2.12
CA GLU A 253 -3.58 12.45 -2.40
C GLU A 253 -2.82 12.77 -1.12
N LYS A 254 -3.52 13.17 -0.05
CA LYS A 254 -2.92 13.46 1.26
C LYS A 254 -2.18 12.27 1.83
N VAL A 255 -2.83 11.10 1.84
CA VAL A 255 -2.23 9.86 2.37
C VAL A 255 -1.00 9.46 1.57
N ARG A 256 -1.07 9.53 0.23
CA ARG A 256 0.05 9.16 -0.64
C ARG A 256 1.23 10.11 -0.52
N ALA A 257 0.97 11.42 -0.50
CA ALA A 257 1.99 12.45 -0.28
C ALA A 257 2.66 12.30 1.09
N TYR A 258 1.89 11.95 2.12
CA TYR A 258 2.43 11.78 3.47
C TYR A 258 3.23 10.47 3.65
N LEU A 259 2.67 9.35 3.20
CA LEU A 259 3.26 8.02 3.38
C LEU A 259 4.31 7.66 2.32
N HIS A 260 4.37 8.39 1.21
CA HIS A 260 5.24 8.07 0.05
C HIS A 260 4.98 6.66 -0.50
N ARG A 261 3.72 6.23 -0.53
CA ARG A 261 3.29 4.92 -1.03
C ARG A 261 2.17 5.08 -2.07
N ALA A 262 2.22 4.28 -3.12
CA ALA A 262 1.19 4.23 -4.15
C ALA A 262 0.11 3.16 -3.87
N ASP A 263 0.36 2.18 -3.02
CA ASP A 263 -0.58 1.08 -2.78
C ASP A 263 -1.64 1.41 -1.70
N VAL A 264 -1.98 2.70 -1.54
CA VAL A 264 -2.90 3.18 -0.50
C VAL A 264 -3.95 4.14 -1.06
N THR A 265 -5.12 4.09 -0.45
CA THR A 265 -6.21 5.05 -0.62
C THR A 265 -6.61 5.61 0.75
N GLY A 266 -7.37 6.71 0.76
CA GLY A 266 -7.75 7.43 1.96
C GLY A 266 -9.24 7.69 2.01
N VAL A 267 -9.85 7.45 3.17
CA VAL A 267 -11.22 7.83 3.49
C VAL A 267 -11.18 8.87 4.60
N SER A 268 -11.71 10.06 4.33
CA SER A 268 -11.79 11.12 5.35
C SER A 268 -12.67 10.68 6.51
N THR A 269 -12.24 11.00 7.74
CA THR A 269 -13.06 10.83 8.94
C THR A 269 -13.66 12.16 9.39
N ASP A 270 -14.60 12.11 10.33
CA ASP A 270 -15.16 13.30 10.98
C ASP A 270 -14.14 13.99 11.92
N ARG A 271 -13.04 13.32 12.26
CA ARG A 271 -11.98 13.87 13.12
C ARG A 271 -10.98 14.66 12.28
N GLU A 272 -10.64 15.86 12.73
CA GLU A 272 -9.65 16.69 12.07
C GLU A 272 -8.29 15.98 12.02
N ASN A 273 -7.65 15.98 10.84
CA ASN A 273 -6.34 15.36 10.58
C ASN A 273 -6.26 13.82 10.72
N VAL A 274 -7.39 13.13 10.92
CA VAL A 274 -7.42 11.66 10.91
C VAL A 274 -8.01 11.15 9.60
N ILE A 275 -7.27 10.29 8.92
CA ILE A 275 -7.69 9.65 7.68
C ILE A 275 -7.65 8.14 7.88
N ILE A 276 -8.71 7.43 7.51
CA ILE A 276 -8.67 5.97 7.42
C ILE A 276 -7.92 5.63 6.13
N VAL A 277 -6.75 5.00 6.29
CA VAL A 277 -5.95 4.52 5.18
C VAL A 277 -6.36 3.10 4.88
N GLU A 278 -6.72 2.83 3.63
CA GLU A 278 -6.99 1.48 3.15
C GLU A 278 -5.85 1.05 2.23
N VAL A 279 -5.32 -0.15 2.45
CA VAL A 279 -4.22 -0.70 1.66
C VAL A 279 -4.78 -1.50 0.49
N CYS A 280 -4.47 -1.04 -0.72
CA CYS A 280 -4.96 -1.62 -1.95
C CYS A 280 -4.23 -2.92 -2.28
N LYS A 281 -4.94 -3.88 -2.90
CA LYS A 281 -4.36 -5.16 -3.29
C LYS A 281 -3.61 -5.00 -4.60
N VAL A 282 -2.46 -5.68 -4.73
CA VAL A 282 -1.76 -5.77 -6.00
C VAL A 282 -2.63 -6.54 -7.00
N PHE A 283 -2.85 -5.96 -8.17
CA PHE A 283 -3.63 -6.54 -9.25
C PHE A 283 -2.73 -6.91 -10.42
N ILE A 284 -2.85 -8.15 -10.89
CA ILE A 284 -2.08 -8.68 -12.01
C ILE A 284 -3.07 -8.98 -13.15
N PRO A 285 -3.11 -8.17 -14.22
CA PRO A 285 -3.97 -8.45 -15.36
C PRO A 285 -3.44 -9.61 -16.18
N VAL A 286 -4.36 -10.41 -16.74
CA VAL A 286 -4.03 -11.41 -17.77
C VAL A 286 -3.74 -10.73 -19.10
N LYS A 287 -4.45 -9.63 -19.38
CA LYS A 287 -4.31 -8.85 -20.60
C LYS A 287 -4.64 -7.40 -20.33
N TYR A 288 -3.92 -6.49 -20.97
CA TYR A 288 -4.24 -5.06 -20.96
C TYR A 288 -4.15 -4.51 -22.38
N PHE A 289 -4.93 -3.46 -22.66
CA PHE A 289 -5.01 -2.86 -23.99
C PHE A 289 -4.49 -1.42 -23.92
N THR A 290 -3.23 -1.22 -24.26
CA THR A 290 -2.52 0.06 -24.12
C THR A 290 -3.04 1.16 -25.04
N ASP A 291 -3.76 0.80 -26.09
CA ASP A 291 -4.44 1.72 -27.01
C ASP A 291 -5.79 2.22 -26.45
N HIS A 292 -6.14 1.82 -25.22
CA HIS A 292 -7.41 2.10 -24.56
C HIS A 292 -8.63 1.64 -25.39
N SER A 293 -8.50 0.57 -26.19
CA SER A 293 -9.57 0.15 -27.10
C SER A 293 -9.83 -1.36 -27.12
N ILE A 294 -11.10 -1.73 -27.36
CA ILE A 294 -11.56 -3.11 -27.58
C ILE A 294 -12.65 -3.10 -28.66
N ASP A 295 -12.48 -3.84 -29.77
CA ASP A 295 -13.49 -3.98 -30.84
C ASP A 295 -14.12 -2.65 -31.31
N ASN A 296 -13.28 -1.64 -31.59
CA ASN A 296 -13.71 -0.28 -31.99
C ASN A 296 -14.45 0.51 -30.90
N MET A 297 -14.35 0.09 -29.63
CA MET A 297 -14.77 0.83 -28.45
C MET A 297 -13.56 1.46 -27.77
N CYS A 298 -13.65 2.75 -27.47
CA CYS A 298 -12.62 3.54 -26.84
C CYS A 298 -13.02 3.83 -25.39
N TYR A 299 -12.05 3.75 -24.48
CA TYR A 299 -12.24 3.96 -23.05
C TYR A 299 -11.40 5.13 -22.55
N GLN A 300 -11.91 5.85 -21.55
CA GLN A 300 -11.14 6.89 -20.88
C GLN A 300 -9.95 6.30 -20.11
N TYR A 301 -10.16 5.17 -19.45
CA TYR A 301 -9.13 4.42 -18.72
C TYR A 301 -8.69 3.18 -19.50
N MET A 302 -7.47 2.72 -19.26
CA MET A 302 -6.86 1.61 -20.00
C MET A 302 -7.58 0.31 -19.64
N PRO A 303 -8.25 -0.39 -20.57
CA PRO A 303 -8.96 -1.60 -20.21
C PRO A 303 -7.99 -2.74 -19.92
N VAL A 304 -8.36 -3.55 -18.95
CA VAL A 304 -7.60 -4.72 -18.50
C VAL A 304 -8.55 -5.90 -18.23
N LEU A 305 -8.08 -7.12 -18.48
CA LEU A 305 -8.80 -8.34 -18.17
C LEU A 305 -8.19 -9.00 -16.93
N SER A 306 -9.04 -9.28 -15.94
CA SER A 306 -8.66 -10.09 -14.79
C SER A 306 -8.49 -11.56 -15.18
N GLU A 307 -7.90 -12.35 -14.27
CA GLU A 307 -7.85 -13.82 -14.36
C GLU A 307 -9.24 -14.46 -14.59
N TYR A 308 -10.27 -13.94 -13.92
CA TYR A 308 -11.66 -14.39 -14.06
C TYR A 308 -12.39 -13.84 -15.30
N GLY A 309 -11.67 -13.24 -16.25
CA GLY A 309 -12.25 -12.67 -17.47
C GLY A 309 -13.12 -11.42 -17.25
N HIS A 310 -13.01 -10.73 -16.11
CA HIS A 310 -13.68 -9.45 -15.92
C HIS A 310 -12.96 -8.33 -16.67
N LEU A 311 -13.73 -7.50 -17.37
CA LEU A 311 -13.22 -6.25 -17.95
C LEU A 311 -13.22 -5.17 -16.87
N LEU A 312 -12.03 -4.75 -16.49
CA LEU A 312 -11.74 -3.66 -15.56
C LEU A 312 -10.96 -2.57 -16.29
N PHE A 313 -10.66 -1.47 -15.62
CA PHE A 313 -9.96 -0.35 -16.24
C PHE A 313 -8.91 0.23 -15.32
N VAL A 314 -7.81 0.71 -15.88
CA VAL A 314 -6.69 1.25 -15.13
C VAL A 314 -6.52 2.73 -15.47
N ASP A 315 -6.46 3.57 -14.44
CA ASP A 315 -6.19 4.98 -14.63
C ASP A 315 -4.69 5.29 -14.80
N ILE A 316 -4.36 6.57 -14.99
CA ILE A 316 -2.98 7.02 -15.15
C ILE A 316 -2.11 6.82 -13.90
N SER A 317 -2.72 6.62 -12.75
CA SER A 317 -2.07 6.39 -11.46
C SER A 317 -1.99 4.90 -11.11
N ASN A 318 -2.30 4.03 -12.08
CA ASN A 318 -2.29 2.56 -11.97
C ASN A 318 -3.35 1.95 -11.04
N TYR A 319 -4.43 2.67 -10.73
CA TYR A 319 -5.55 2.10 -9.97
C TYR A 319 -6.56 1.42 -10.86
N VAL A 320 -7.06 0.29 -10.38
CA VAL A 320 -8.09 -0.50 -11.05
C VAL A 320 -9.47 0.05 -10.68
N HIS A 321 -10.26 0.31 -11.71
CA HIS A 321 -11.62 0.81 -11.69
C HIS A 321 -12.55 -0.23 -12.30
N HIS A 322 -13.74 -0.36 -11.75
CA HIS A 322 -14.77 -1.25 -12.26
C HIS A 322 -15.58 -0.64 -13.42
N PHE A 323 -15.46 0.66 -13.64
CA PHE A 323 -16.14 1.41 -14.70
C PHE A 323 -15.17 2.42 -15.34
N SER A 324 -15.29 2.56 -16.66
CA SER A 324 -14.71 3.65 -17.42
C SER A 324 -15.78 4.15 -18.39
N PRO A 325 -15.91 5.47 -18.56
CA PRO A 325 -16.64 6.03 -19.68
C PRO A 325 -16.15 5.43 -20.99
N SER A 326 -17.10 5.08 -21.87
CA SER A 326 -16.82 4.41 -23.14
C SER A 326 -17.60 5.04 -24.29
N LYS A 327 -17.05 4.93 -25.50
CA LYS A 327 -17.68 5.42 -26.74
C LYS A 327 -17.11 4.71 -27.96
N LYS A 328 -17.78 4.78 -29.10
CA LYS A 328 -17.22 4.26 -30.36
C LYS A 328 -16.00 5.06 -30.79
N CYS A 329 -14.95 4.38 -31.22
CA CYS A 329 -13.76 5.02 -31.75
C CYS A 329 -14.07 5.67 -33.11
N THR A 330 -13.69 6.94 -33.27
CA THR A 330 -13.86 7.68 -34.53
C THR A 330 -12.59 7.76 -35.36
N GLU A 331 -11.41 7.61 -34.73
CA GLU A 331 -10.07 7.67 -35.35
C GLU A 331 -9.06 6.80 -34.58
N VAL A 332 -7.87 6.60 -35.16
CA VAL A 332 -6.72 5.95 -34.49
C VAL A 332 -6.33 6.73 -33.23
N VAL A 333 -6.31 6.02 -32.12
CA VAL A 333 -6.28 6.56 -30.76
C VAL A 333 -4.84 6.67 -30.28
N ASP A 334 -4.47 7.86 -29.81
CA ASP A 334 -3.26 8.10 -29.01
C ASP A 334 -3.70 8.67 -27.64
N GLU A 335 -2.95 8.44 -26.57
CA GLU A 335 -3.29 8.82 -25.19
C GLU A 335 -3.68 10.30 -25.07
N THR A 336 -2.96 11.17 -25.79
CA THR A 336 -3.23 12.62 -25.81
C THR A 336 -4.58 12.97 -26.45
N LYS A 337 -5.01 12.17 -27.43
CA LYS A 337 -6.30 12.32 -28.09
C LYS A 337 -7.44 11.78 -27.23
N ILE A 338 -7.22 10.72 -26.44
CA ILE A 338 -8.24 10.14 -25.54
C ILE A 338 -8.74 11.18 -24.54
N LYS A 339 -7.83 11.90 -23.87
CA LYS A 339 -8.24 12.92 -22.90
C LYS A 339 -9.12 13.99 -23.56
N LYS A 340 -8.73 14.49 -24.73
CA LYS A 340 -9.54 15.47 -25.49
C LYS A 340 -10.89 14.90 -25.94
N LEU A 341 -10.90 13.63 -26.32
CA LEU A 341 -12.07 12.90 -26.77
C LEU A 341 -13.17 12.81 -25.69
N PHE A 342 -12.82 12.71 -24.41
CA PHE A 342 -13.80 12.65 -23.32
C PHE A 342 -14.10 14.03 -22.68
N VAL A 343 -13.22 15.02 -22.81
CA VAL A 343 -13.44 16.39 -22.30
C VAL A 343 -14.45 17.17 -23.17
N HIS A 344 -14.39 17.03 -24.49
CA HIS A 344 -15.39 17.63 -25.37
C HIS A 344 -16.54 16.65 -25.56
N ASN A 345 -17.67 16.95 -24.91
CA ASN A 345 -18.92 16.17 -24.91
C ASN A 345 -19.63 16.09 -26.29
N LYS A 346 -18.86 15.98 -27.38
CA LYS A 346 -19.32 15.76 -28.77
C LYS A 346 -19.62 14.27 -29.03
N GLY A 347 -20.02 13.53 -28.00
CA GLY A 347 -20.42 12.14 -28.10
C GLY A 347 -21.86 12.00 -28.63
N ASN A 348 -22.22 10.79 -29.07
CA ASN A 348 -23.61 10.46 -29.36
C ASN A 348 -24.44 10.63 -28.07
N HIS A 349 -25.64 11.23 -28.14
CA HIS A 349 -26.54 11.40 -26.99
C HIS A 349 -26.77 10.09 -26.24
N TYR A 350 -26.83 8.96 -26.94
CA TYR A 350 -26.97 7.64 -26.33
C TYR A 350 -25.76 7.25 -25.47
N GLU A 351 -24.53 7.46 -25.97
CA GLU A 351 -23.29 7.14 -25.23
C GLU A 351 -23.19 8.01 -23.97
N ASN A 352 -23.51 9.30 -24.09
CA ASN A 352 -23.54 10.22 -22.95
C ASN A 352 -24.56 9.79 -21.90
N PHE A 353 -25.75 9.34 -22.33
CA PHE A 353 -26.77 8.81 -21.42
C PHE A 353 -26.31 7.52 -20.72
N VAL A 354 -25.74 6.55 -21.46
CA VAL A 354 -25.24 5.29 -20.88
C VAL A 354 -24.12 5.57 -19.89
N ASN A 355 -23.16 6.43 -20.23
CA ASN A 355 -22.05 6.79 -19.34
C ASN A 355 -22.56 7.50 -18.08
N TRP A 356 -23.51 8.43 -18.21
CA TRP A 356 -24.15 9.09 -17.07
C TRP A 356 -24.88 8.08 -16.16
N PHE A 357 -25.67 7.18 -16.76
CA PHE A 357 -26.41 6.16 -16.01
C PHE A 357 -25.50 5.18 -15.27
N LEU A 358 -24.47 4.65 -15.95
CA LEU A 358 -23.50 3.75 -15.32
C LEU A 358 -22.68 4.45 -14.24
N ASN A 359 -22.36 5.73 -14.43
CA ASN A 359 -21.69 6.52 -13.39
C ASN A 359 -22.58 6.66 -12.13
N ILE A 360 -23.90 6.84 -12.29
CA ILE A 360 -24.84 6.81 -11.16
C ILE A 360 -24.81 5.46 -10.46
N ILE A 361 -24.92 4.35 -11.20
CA ILE A 361 -24.88 3.02 -10.57
C ILE A 361 -23.53 2.80 -9.86
N HIS A 362 -22.43 3.21 -10.48
CA HIS A 362 -21.10 3.06 -9.89
C HIS A 362 -20.95 3.88 -8.61
N SER A 363 -21.55 5.08 -8.56
CA SER A 363 -21.59 5.89 -7.34
C SER A 363 -22.41 5.24 -6.21
N LEU A 364 -23.43 4.45 -6.55
CA LEU A 364 -24.24 3.70 -5.58
C LEU A 364 -23.55 2.41 -5.11
N SER A 365 -22.72 1.80 -5.96
CA SER A 365 -21.97 0.59 -5.61
C SER A 365 -20.66 0.50 -6.39
N LYS A 366 -19.56 0.83 -5.69
CA LYS A 366 -18.20 0.76 -6.24
C LYS A 366 -17.76 -0.67 -6.56
N THR A 367 -18.32 -1.67 -5.88
CA THR A 367 -17.95 -3.09 -6.02
C THR A 367 -18.50 -3.77 -7.28
N LEU A 368 -19.50 -3.17 -7.93
CA LEU A 368 -20.09 -3.72 -9.15
C LEU A 368 -19.13 -3.60 -10.34
N LYS A 369 -18.69 -4.76 -10.87
CA LYS A 369 -17.83 -4.86 -12.07
C LYS A 369 -18.64 -4.57 -13.35
N MET A 370 -18.58 -3.35 -13.85
CA MET A 370 -19.44 -2.88 -14.95
C MET A 370 -18.79 -2.89 -16.33
N GLY A 371 -17.53 -3.28 -16.48
CA GLY A 371 -16.84 -3.14 -17.77
C GLY A 371 -17.55 -3.82 -18.93
N TRP A 372 -17.96 -5.08 -18.78
CA TRP A 372 -18.71 -5.80 -19.82
C TRP A 372 -20.12 -5.23 -20.05
N TRP A 373 -20.74 -4.64 -19.02
CA TRP A 373 -22.05 -3.99 -19.16
C TRP A 373 -21.92 -2.71 -19.99
N SER A 374 -20.94 -1.86 -19.66
CA SER A 374 -20.58 -0.67 -20.44
C SER A 374 -20.32 -1.02 -21.90
N TYR A 375 -19.48 -2.03 -22.14
CA TYR A 375 -19.19 -2.52 -23.49
C TYR A 375 -20.45 -2.96 -24.25
N ASN A 376 -21.26 -3.83 -23.66
CA ASN A 376 -22.43 -4.40 -24.34
C ASN A 376 -23.53 -3.35 -24.61
N LEU A 377 -23.75 -2.42 -23.68
CA LEU A 377 -24.73 -1.34 -23.85
C LEU A 377 -24.39 -0.46 -25.05
N VAL A 378 -23.12 -0.07 -25.19
CA VAL A 378 -22.72 0.79 -26.32
C VAL A 378 -22.60 -0.01 -27.63
N LYS A 379 -22.05 -1.24 -27.59
CA LYS A 379 -21.91 -2.09 -28.78
C LYS A 379 -23.28 -2.39 -29.42
N HIS A 380 -24.28 -2.74 -28.61
CA HIS A 380 -25.61 -3.13 -29.08
C HIS A 380 -26.65 -2.00 -29.05
N GLN A 381 -26.19 -0.74 -29.15
CA GLN A 381 -27.05 0.45 -29.06
C GLN A 381 -28.33 0.37 -29.92
N ILE A 382 -28.25 -0.10 -31.16
CA ILE A 382 -29.39 -0.14 -32.10
C ILE A 382 -30.46 -1.11 -31.58
N ILE A 383 -30.04 -2.29 -31.14
CA ILE A 383 -30.94 -3.33 -30.63
C ILE A 383 -31.62 -2.84 -29.35
N ILE A 384 -30.87 -2.23 -28.43
CA ILE A 384 -31.41 -1.71 -27.18
C ILE A 384 -32.41 -0.58 -27.42
N ILE A 385 -32.11 0.35 -28.33
CA ILE A 385 -33.03 1.42 -28.72
C ILE A 385 -34.31 0.84 -29.33
N MET A 386 -34.21 -0.15 -30.22
CA MET A 386 -35.38 -0.82 -30.80
C MET A 386 -36.25 -1.49 -29.73
N ILE A 387 -35.65 -2.20 -28.77
CA ILE A 387 -36.37 -2.82 -27.65
C ILE A 387 -37.07 -1.74 -26.81
N ALA A 388 -36.39 -0.65 -26.48
CA ALA A 388 -36.97 0.45 -25.72
C ALA A 388 -38.17 1.09 -26.44
N ILE A 389 -38.07 1.30 -27.76
CA ILE A 389 -39.18 1.81 -28.58
C ILE A 389 -40.37 0.85 -28.54
N ILE A 390 -40.15 -0.46 -28.68
CA ILE A 390 -41.22 -1.47 -28.61
C ILE A 390 -41.90 -1.42 -27.24
N ILE A 391 -41.14 -1.34 -26.15
CA ILE A 391 -41.69 -1.23 -24.78
C ILE A 391 -42.52 0.04 -24.63
N ILE A 392 -42.03 1.19 -25.11
CA ILE A 392 -42.75 2.47 -25.05
C ILE A 392 -44.05 2.37 -25.86
N ILE A 393 -44.04 1.79 -27.06
CA ILE A 393 -45.24 1.57 -27.87
C ILE A 393 -46.26 0.72 -27.12
N VAL A 394 -45.83 -0.37 -26.49
CA VAL A 394 -46.70 -1.25 -25.68
C VAL A 394 -47.30 -0.50 -24.50
N ILE A 395 -46.51 0.33 -23.80
CA ILE A 395 -46.98 1.15 -22.67
C ILE A 395 -47.99 2.22 -23.14
N ILE A 396 -47.68 2.93 -24.24
CA ILE A 396 -48.59 3.94 -24.81
C ILE A 396 -49.90 3.30 -25.26
N TYR A 397 -49.83 2.15 -25.94
CA TYR A 397 -51.01 1.38 -26.33
C TYR A 397 -51.86 1.02 -25.10
N PHE A 398 -51.23 0.57 -24.02
CA PHE A 398 -51.91 0.26 -22.76
C PHE A 398 -52.59 1.50 -22.14
N ILE A 399 -51.91 2.66 -22.15
CA ILE A 399 -52.46 3.91 -21.62
C ILE A 399 -53.64 4.41 -22.47
N ILE A 400 -53.53 4.41 -23.80
CA ILE A 400 -54.60 4.81 -24.72
C ILE A 400 -55.81 3.89 -24.53
N HIS A 401 -55.58 2.58 -24.54
CA HIS A 401 -56.64 1.61 -24.29
C HIS A 401 -57.30 1.85 -22.94
N LYS A 402 -56.53 2.17 -21.90
CA LYS A 402 -57.06 2.47 -20.56
C LYS A 402 -57.96 3.71 -20.51
N ILE A 403 -57.60 4.74 -21.28
CA ILE A 403 -58.33 6.02 -21.32
C ILE A 403 -59.61 5.89 -22.17
N PHE A 404 -59.53 5.24 -23.32
CA PHE A 404 -60.64 5.20 -24.29
C PHE A 404 -61.65 4.07 -24.02
N LEU A 405 -61.22 2.94 -23.47
CA LEU A 405 -62.09 1.80 -23.20
C LEU A 405 -62.45 1.79 -21.71
N LYS A 406 -63.38 2.68 -21.37
CA LYS A 406 -63.98 2.83 -20.04
C LYS A 406 -64.87 1.62 -19.73
N LYS A 407 -64.28 0.46 -19.40
CA LYS A 407 -65.00 -0.71 -18.87
C LYS A 407 -64.05 -1.73 -18.20
N ASP A 408 -64.55 -2.35 -17.12
CA ASP A 408 -63.87 -3.29 -16.21
C ASP A 408 -63.45 -4.64 -16.82
N SER A 409 -63.13 -4.71 -18.11
CA SER A 409 -62.72 -5.95 -18.79
C SER A 409 -61.22 -5.94 -19.10
N TYR A 410 -60.39 -5.89 -18.05
CA TYR A 410 -58.93 -5.98 -18.17
C TYR A 410 -58.38 -7.38 -17.94
N ASP A 411 -59.21 -8.35 -17.53
CA ASP A 411 -58.76 -9.69 -17.17
C ASP A 411 -58.12 -10.43 -18.35
N TRP A 412 -58.70 -10.32 -19.55
CA TRP A 412 -58.15 -10.97 -20.75
C TRP A 412 -56.76 -10.43 -21.13
N LEU A 413 -56.50 -9.15 -20.85
CA LEU A 413 -55.26 -8.47 -21.24
C LEU A 413 -54.16 -8.71 -20.20
N TRP A 414 -54.53 -8.81 -18.93
CA TRP A 414 -53.66 -9.35 -17.88
C TRP A 414 -53.28 -10.81 -18.15
N ASP A 415 -54.19 -11.61 -18.71
CA ASP A 415 -53.89 -12.98 -19.11
C ASP A 415 -52.93 -13.03 -20.30
N ILE A 416 -53.11 -12.17 -21.32
CA ILE A 416 -52.15 -12.05 -22.44
C ILE A 416 -50.80 -11.52 -21.95
N LEU A 417 -50.76 -10.52 -21.07
CA LEU A 417 -49.52 -10.02 -20.47
C LEU A 417 -48.85 -11.10 -19.63
N LYS A 418 -49.58 -11.86 -18.80
CA LYS A 418 -49.06 -13.04 -18.09
C LYS A 418 -48.55 -14.08 -19.07
N LEU A 419 -49.22 -14.31 -20.20
CA LEU A 419 -48.79 -15.26 -21.22
C LEU A 419 -47.53 -14.80 -21.92
N MET A 420 -47.40 -13.51 -22.23
CA MET A 420 -46.18 -12.91 -22.79
C MET A 420 -45.05 -12.90 -21.75
N PHE A 421 -45.32 -12.56 -20.49
CA PHE A 421 -44.35 -12.66 -19.40
C PHE A 421 -43.86 -14.11 -19.26
N LYS A 422 -44.78 -15.08 -19.29
CA LYS A 422 -44.45 -16.51 -19.18
C LYS A 422 -43.78 -17.08 -20.44
N LYS A 423 -44.06 -16.54 -21.64
CA LYS A 423 -43.48 -17.03 -22.91
C LYS A 423 -42.25 -16.26 -23.37
N ILE A 424 -42.01 -15.04 -22.90
CA ILE A 424 -40.89 -14.19 -23.31
C ILE A 424 -39.92 -14.04 -22.15
N ILE A 425 -40.41 -13.68 -20.96
CA ILE A 425 -39.55 -13.42 -19.80
C ILE A 425 -39.06 -14.72 -19.16
N LEU A 426 -39.86 -15.78 -19.12
CA LEU A 426 -39.41 -17.08 -18.61
C LEU A 426 -38.28 -17.70 -19.46
N PRO A 427 -38.32 -17.70 -20.81
CA PRO A 427 -37.17 -18.12 -21.61
C PRO A 427 -36.03 -17.11 -21.61
N LEU A 428 -36.26 -15.81 -21.39
CA LEU A 428 -35.17 -14.86 -21.12
C LEU A 428 -34.51 -15.11 -19.76
N GLN A 429 -35.26 -15.51 -18.73
CA GLN A 429 -34.72 -15.98 -17.46
C GLN A 429 -33.97 -17.31 -17.62
N TRP A 430 -34.42 -18.18 -18.53
CA TRP A 430 -33.72 -19.41 -18.87
C TRP A 430 -32.44 -19.14 -19.68
N LEU A 431 -32.46 -18.23 -20.65
CA LEU A 431 -31.29 -17.73 -21.38
C LEU A 431 -30.32 -17.00 -20.46
N TYR A 432 -30.82 -16.15 -19.57
CA TYR A 432 -30.04 -15.51 -18.52
C TYR A 432 -29.42 -16.56 -17.60
N GLY A 433 -30.18 -17.59 -17.22
CA GLY A 433 -29.71 -18.75 -16.46
C GLY A 433 -28.66 -19.58 -17.19
N ILE A 434 -28.76 -19.74 -18.52
CA ILE A 434 -27.74 -20.43 -19.34
C ILE A 434 -26.47 -19.58 -19.45
N ILE A 435 -26.61 -18.28 -19.68
CA ILE A 435 -25.47 -17.36 -19.74
C ILE A 435 -24.77 -17.32 -18.37
N PHE A 436 -25.52 -17.23 -17.27
CA PHE A 436 -24.97 -17.24 -15.91
C PHE A 436 -24.39 -18.61 -15.50
N ASN A 437 -25.03 -19.72 -15.86
CA ASN A 437 -24.54 -21.07 -15.56
C ASN A 437 -23.36 -21.48 -16.45
N SER A 438 -23.26 -20.98 -17.69
CA SER A 438 -22.05 -21.16 -18.51
C SER A 438 -20.85 -20.48 -17.84
N LYS A 439 -21.06 -19.29 -17.26
CA LYS A 439 -20.06 -18.56 -16.50
C LYS A 439 -19.67 -19.29 -15.21
N LYS A 440 -20.65 -19.85 -14.48
CA LYS A 440 -20.41 -20.68 -13.29
C LYS A 440 -19.69 -22.00 -13.63
N SER A 441 -19.96 -22.59 -14.79
CA SER A 441 -19.24 -23.77 -15.29
C SER A 441 -17.78 -23.46 -15.66
N GLU A 442 -17.49 -22.27 -16.19
CA GLU A 442 -16.12 -21.82 -16.43
C GLU A 442 -15.39 -21.50 -15.12
N GLU A 443 -16.08 -20.93 -14.13
CA GLU A 443 -15.55 -20.65 -12.77
C GLU A 443 -15.22 -21.94 -12.02
N ILE A 444 -16.08 -22.97 -12.11
CA ILE A 444 -15.83 -24.31 -11.53
C ILE A 444 -14.65 -25.01 -12.22
N LYS A 445 -14.52 -24.89 -13.55
CA LYS A 445 -13.37 -25.43 -14.30
C LYS A 445 -12.06 -24.69 -13.97
N GLY A 446 -12.12 -23.39 -13.68
CA GLY A 446 -10.98 -22.60 -13.21
C GLY A 446 -10.50 -23.05 -11.82
N ASN A 447 -11.42 -23.21 -10.87
CA ASN A 447 -11.08 -23.67 -9.52
C ASN A 447 -10.54 -25.10 -9.50
N THR A 448 -11.10 -26.03 -10.28
CA THR A 448 -10.55 -27.41 -10.36
C THR A 448 -9.18 -27.48 -11.02
N LYS A 449 -8.84 -26.52 -11.91
CA LYS A 449 -7.49 -26.43 -12.48
C LYS A 449 -6.51 -25.90 -11.43
N LYS A 450 -6.88 -24.87 -10.67
CA LYS A 450 -6.06 -24.30 -9.61
C LYS A 450 -5.80 -25.29 -8.46
N GLU A 451 -6.81 -26.02 -8.01
CA GLU A 451 -6.66 -27.09 -7.00
C GLU A 451 -5.74 -28.22 -7.49
N ARG A 452 -5.76 -28.53 -8.80
CA ARG A 452 -4.87 -29.55 -9.38
C ARG A 452 -3.42 -29.06 -9.46
N GLU A 453 -3.19 -27.79 -9.77
CA GLU A 453 -1.86 -27.17 -9.80
C GLU A 453 -1.28 -27.02 -8.37
N GLU A 454 -2.09 -26.65 -7.37
CA GLU A 454 -1.66 -26.62 -5.96
C GLU A 454 -1.32 -28.03 -5.44
N MET A 455 -2.10 -29.05 -5.81
CA MET A 455 -1.83 -30.44 -5.42
C MET A 455 -0.58 -31.03 -6.09
N GLU A 456 -0.27 -30.66 -7.35
CA GLU A 456 0.99 -31.04 -8.00
C GLU A 456 2.19 -30.35 -7.36
N LEU A 457 2.05 -29.07 -6.95
CA LEU A 457 3.12 -28.33 -6.29
C LEU A 457 3.45 -28.90 -4.91
N ASP A 458 2.45 -29.25 -4.11
CA ASP A 458 2.65 -29.90 -2.81
C ASP A 458 3.33 -31.27 -2.96
N LYS A 459 2.95 -32.02 -4.00
CA LYS A 459 3.57 -33.33 -4.29
C LYS A 459 5.04 -33.20 -4.70
N MET A 460 5.40 -32.18 -5.48
CA MET A 460 6.79 -31.88 -5.82
C MET A 460 7.60 -31.42 -4.59
N LEU A 461 6.97 -30.67 -3.68
CA LEU A 461 7.59 -30.23 -2.43
C LEU A 461 7.87 -31.38 -1.46
N ASP A 462 7.01 -32.40 -1.43
CA ASP A 462 7.23 -33.59 -0.62
C ASP A 462 8.31 -34.50 -1.23
N GLU A 463 8.38 -34.65 -2.56
CA GLU A 463 9.49 -35.37 -3.22
C GLU A 463 10.85 -34.70 -2.95
N LEU A 464 10.92 -33.37 -2.89
CA LEU A 464 12.15 -32.63 -2.56
C LEU A 464 12.58 -32.78 -1.09
N LYS A 465 11.66 -33.03 -0.17
CA LYS A 465 11.99 -33.25 1.26
C LYS A 465 12.54 -34.65 1.52
N ASP A 466 12.18 -35.63 0.70
CA ASP A 466 12.71 -36.99 0.81
C ASP A 466 14.15 -37.07 0.28
N ASP A 467 14.53 -36.22 -0.68
CA ASP A 467 15.91 -36.14 -1.19
C ASP A 467 16.88 -35.39 -0.25
N GLU A 468 16.40 -34.56 0.69
CA GLU A 468 17.23 -33.88 1.70
C GLU A 468 17.55 -34.74 2.94
N ASN A 469 17.02 -35.97 3.04
CA ASN A 469 17.26 -36.90 4.16
C ASN A 469 18.14 -38.11 3.81
N ILE A 470 18.96 -38.02 2.75
CA ILE A 470 19.95 -39.05 2.38
C ILE A 470 21.38 -38.59 2.68
#